data_AF-A0AAW5K5F7-F1
#
_entry.id   AF-A0AAW5K5F7-F1
#
_cell.length_a   1.000
_cell.length_b   1.000
_cell.length_c   1.000
_cell.angle_alpha   90.00
_cell.angle_beta   90.00
_cell.angle_gamma   90.00
#
_symmetry.space_group_name_H-M   'P 1'
#
loop_
_entity.id
_entity.type
_entity.pdbx_description
1 polymer ?
#
loop_
_entity_poly.entity_id
_entity_poly.type
_entity_poly.pdbx_seq_one_letter_code
_entity_poly.pdbx_strand_id
1 'polypeptide(L)' 'MFAIRLDEKTETRLDKLAENTGRTKTWYVRKAIEAYLDDLEDAASAATAYENYLLDGGQSSPLEEVRRRLGLEG' A
#
# COMPACT_ATOMS: atom_id res chain seq x y z
N MET A 1 13.92 15.21 13.83
CA MET A 1 13.22 15.97 12.77
C MET A 1 13.82 15.55 11.45
N PHE A 2 13.03 14.98 10.55
CA PHE A 2 13.49 14.53 9.23
C PHE A 2 13.18 15.62 8.21
N ALA A 3 14.18 16.06 7.46
CA ALA A 3 14.03 17.08 6.42
C ALA A 3 14.19 16.43 5.05
N ILE A 4 13.17 16.60 4.20
CA ILE A 4 13.17 16.09 2.83
C ILE A 4 13.14 17.26 1.86
N ARG A 5 13.86 17.13 0.74
CA ARG A 5 13.72 18.06 -0.39
C ARG A 5 12.63 17.52 -1.29
N LEU A 6 11.66 18.37 -1.59
CA LEU A 6 10.58 18.08 -2.53
C LEU A 6 10.77 18.95 -3.77
N ASP A 7 10.29 18.45 -4.91
CA ASP A 7 10.20 19.26 -6.11
C ASP A 7 9.06 20.30 -5.98
N GLU A 8 9.17 21.40 -6.71
CA GLU A 8 8.22 22.53 -6.65
C GLU A 8 6.78 22.11 -6.92
N LYS A 9 6.57 21.14 -7.83
CA LYS A 9 5.23 20.64 -8.17
C LYS A 9 4.62 19.89 -6.99
N THR A 10 5.40 19.07 -6.29
CA THR A 10 4.94 18.36 -5.09
C THR A 10 4.65 19.32 -3.95
N GLU A 11 5.51 20.30 -3.70
CA GLU A 11 5.24 21.34 -2.70
C GLU A 11 3.94 22.08 -3.01
N THR A 12 3.77 22.57 -4.25
CA THR A 12 2.55 23.27 -4.68
C THR A 12 1.27 22.44 -4.46
N ARG A 13 1.35 21.11 -4.64
CA ARG A 13 0.21 20.21 -4.37
C ARG A 13 -0.10 20.10 -2.89
N LEU A 14 0.92 20.01 -2.03
CA LEU A 14 0.75 19.97 -0.58
C LEU A 14 0.17 21.29 -0.05
N ASP A 15 0.56 22.41 -0.64
CA ASP A 15 0.08 23.75 -0.28
C ASP A 15 -1.43 23.86 -0.53
N LYS A 16 -1.86 23.50 -1.74
CA LYS A 16 -3.29 23.48 -2.11
C LYS A 16 -4.10 22.54 -1.21
N LEU A 17 -3.57 21.36 -0.89
CA LEU A 17 -4.23 20.42 0.02
C LEU A 17 -4.37 20.98 1.43
N ALA A 18 -3.32 21.64 1.93
CA ALA A 18 -3.34 22.27 3.24
C ALA A 18 -4.37 23.42 3.30
N GLU A 19 -4.37 24.30 2.31
CA GLU A 19 -5.31 25.43 2.20
C GLU A 19 -6.76 24.95 2.12
N ASN A 20 -7.05 23.95 1.29
CA ASN A 20 -8.41 23.48 1.05
C ASN A 20 -9.03 22.72 2.24
N THR A 21 -8.21 22.18 3.13
CA THR A 21 -8.67 21.27 4.20
C THR A 21 -8.41 21.79 5.61
N GLY A 22 -7.62 22.87 5.75
CA GLY A 22 -7.16 23.38 7.03
C GLY A 22 -6.13 22.49 7.74
N ARG A 23 -5.56 21.49 7.07
CA ARG A 23 -4.51 20.61 7.62
C ARG A 23 -3.12 21.15 7.27
N THR A 24 -2.10 20.76 8.05
CA THR A 24 -0.71 21.17 7.75
C THR A 24 -0.11 20.30 6.65
N LYS A 25 0.84 20.85 5.88
CA LYS A 25 1.63 20.07 4.89
C LYS A 25 2.29 18.84 5.54
N THR A 26 2.83 19.02 6.75
CA THR A 26 3.46 17.94 7.53
C THR A 26 2.50 16.80 7.86
N TRP A 27 1.20 17.09 8.07
CA TRP A 27 0.20 16.04 8.29
C TRP A 27 0.07 15.14 7.06
N TYR A 28 0.01 15.74 5.86
CA TYR A 28 -0.06 14.99 4.60
C TYR A 28 1.20 14.18 4.32
N VAL A 29 2.37 14.79 4.49
CA VAL A 29 3.65 14.08 4.29
C VAL A 29 3.74 12.89 5.24
N ARG A 30 3.40 13.07 6.51
CA ARG A 30 3.36 11.96 7.48
C ARG A 30 2.42 10.86 7.02
N LYS A 31 1.19 11.21 6.64
CA LYS A 31 0.19 10.21 6.23
C LYS A 31 0.58 9.46 4.96
N ALA A 32 1.23 10.13 4.01
CA ALA A 32 1.75 9.49 2.81
C ALA A 32 2.86 8.48 3.14
N ILE A 33 3.75 8.81 4.08
CA ILE A 33 4.80 7.89 4.54
C ILE A 33 4.19 6.71 5.28
N GLU A 34 3.28 6.95 6.23
CA GLU A 34 2.58 5.89 6.98
C GLU A 34 1.87 4.92 6.03
N ALA A 35 1.06 5.43 5.09
CA ALA A 35 0.36 4.59 4.13
C ALA A 35 1.31 3.77 3.23
N TYR A 36 2.42 4.36 2.79
CA TYR A 36 3.39 3.64 1.97
C TYR A 36 4.17 2.59 2.77
N LEU A 37 4.42 2.83 4.07
CA LEU A 37 5.00 1.82 4.94
C LEU A 37 4.04 0.64 5.13
N ASP A 38 2.76 0.92 5.39
CA ASP A 38 1.73 -0.12 5.50
C ASP A 38 1.69 -1.00 4.23
N ASP A 39 1.68 -0.39 3.04
CA ASP A 39 1.72 -1.12 1.76
C ASP A 39 2.97 -2.02 1.61
N LEU A 40 4.14 -1.51 2.02
CA LEU A 40 5.40 -2.27 1.96
C LEU A 40 5.42 -3.44 2.94
N GLU A 41 4.91 -3.23 4.15
CA GLU A 41 4.83 -4.25 5.19
C GLU A 41 3.85 -5.36 4.82
N ASP A 42 2.70 -5.00 4.23
CA ASP A 42 1.72 -5.95 3.71
C ASP A 42 2.30 -6.78 2.56
N ALA A 43 2.96 -6.13 1.60
CA ALA A 43 3.59 -6.81 0.46
C ALA A 43 4.70 -7.77 0.92
N ALA A 44 5.53 -7.35 1.88
CA ALA A 44 6.59 -8.18 2.44
C ALA A 44 5.99 -9.39 3.18
N SER A 45 4.95 -9.17 3.99
CA SER A 45 4.27 -10.24 4.72
C SER A 45 3.64 -11.26 3.78
N ALA A 46 2.98 -10.81 2.70
CA ALA A 46 2.42 -11.68 1.68
C ALA A 46 3.49 -12.49 0.94
N ALA A 47 4.62 -11.87 0.61
CA ALA A 47 5.75 -12.55 -0.04
C ALA A 47 6.33 -13.66 0.87
N THR A 48 6.57 -13.37 2.14
CA THR A 48 7.04 -14.37 3.11
C THR A 48 6.04 -15.50 3.31
N ALA A 49 4.74 -15.18 3.42
CA ALA A 49 3.70 -16.19 3.53
C ALA A 49 3.66 -17.13 2.31
N TYR A 50 3.82 -16.57 1.10
CA TYR A 50 3.85 -17.34 -0.13
C TYR A 50 5.11 -18.20 -0.24
N GLU A 51 6.27 -17.69 0.16
CA GLU A 51 7.52 -18.46 0.20
C GLU A 51 7.37 -19.69 1.12
N ASN A 52 6.85 -19.50 2.34
CA ASN A 52 6.60 -20.61 3.27
C ASN A 52 5.59 -21.61 2.69
N TYR A 53 4.52 -21.14 2.05
CA TYR A 53 3.54 -22.00 1.38
C TYR A 53 4.18 -22.89 0.32
N LEU A 54 5.11 -22.35 -0.48
CA LEU A 54 5.85 -23.13 -1.48
C LEU A 54 6.79 -24.15 -0.83
N LEU A 55 7.50 -23.77 0.24
CA LEU A 55 8.39 -24.67 0.98
C LEU A 55 7.64 -25.85 1.60
N ASP A 56 6.39 -25.63 2.03
CA ASP A 56 5.49 -26.67 2.56
C ASP A 56 4.84 -27.53 1.47
N GLY A 57 5.22 -27.34 0.20
CA GLY A 57 4.70 -28.10 -0.95
C GLY A 57 3.36 -27.61 -1.49
N GLY A 58 2.99 -26.37 -1.18
CA GLY A 58 1.77 -25.73 -1.66
C GLY A 58 1.71 -25.62 -3.18
N GLN A 59 0.50 -25.75 -3.74
CA GLN A 59 0.23 -25.67 -5.17
C GLN A 59 -0.82 -24.59 -5.44
N SER A 60 -0.60 -23.77 -6.47
CA SER A 60 -1.61 -22.81 -6.89
C SER A 60 -2.81 -23.51 -7.52
N SER A 61 -4.00 -22.94 -7.33
CA SER A 61 -5.22 -23.35 -8.04
C SER A 61 -5.59 -22.27 -9.07
N PRO A 62 -6.11 -22.65 -10.25
CA PRO A 62 -6.63 -21.68 -11.21
C PRO A 62 -7.72 -20.80 -10.58
N LEU A 63 -7.73 -19.50 -10.91
CA LEU A 63 -8.69 -18.55 -10.35
C LEU A 63 -10.14 -18.99 -10.58
N GLU A 64 -10.45 -19.55 -11.75
CA GLU A 64 -11.78 -20.06 -12.09
C GLU A 64 -12.23 -21.17 -11.12
N GLU A 65 -11.35 -22.13 -10.81
CA GLU A 65 -11.65 -23.20 -9.86
C GLU A 65 -11.87 -22.65 -8.44
N VAL A 66 -11.05 -21.68 -8.03
CA VAL A 66 -11.22 -21.02 -6.73
C VAL A 66 -12.56 -20.29 -6.66
N ARG A 67 -12.96 -19.55 -7.70
CA ARG A 67 -14.26 -18.86 -7.76
C ARG A 67 -15.42 -19.85 -7.66
N ARG A 68 -15.34 -20.97 -8.40
CA ARG A 68 -16.33 -22.06 -8.33
C ARG A 68 -16.47 -22.63 -6.93
N ARG A 69 -15.34 -22.98 -6.30
CA ARG A 69 -15.31 -23.54 -4.93
C ARG A 69 -15.90 -22.60 -3.88
N LEU A 70 -15.78 -21.28 -4.09
CA LEU A 70 -16.27 -20.25 -3.17
C LEU A 70 -17.68 -19.73 -3.53
N GLY A 71 -18.32 -20.24 -4.58
CA GLY A 71 -19.62 -19.74 -5.03
C GLY A 71 -19.60 -18.31 -5.57
N LEU A 72 -18.46 -17.88 -6.12
CA LEU A 72 -18.24 -16.54 -6.66
C LEU A 72 -18.35 -16.51 -8.20
N GLU A 73 -19.10 -17.44 -8.78
CA GLU A 73 -19.39 -17.49 -10.22
C GLU A 73 -20.45 -16.45 -10.57
N GLY A 74 -19.99 -15.20 -10.74
CA GLY A 74 -20.78 -14.04 -11.16
C GLY A 74 -19.90 -13.01 -11.86
#